data_AF-A0A2M6ZNZ4-F1
#
_entry.id   AF-A0A2M6ZNZ4-F1
#
_cell.length_a   1.000
_cell.length_b   1.000
_cell.length_c   1.000
_cell.angle_alpha   90.00
_cell.angle_beta   90.00
_cell.angle_gamma   90.00
#
_symmetry.space_group_name_H-M   'P 1'
#
loop_
_entity.id
_entity.type
_entity.pdbx_description
1 polymer ?
#
loop_
_entity_poly.entity_id
_entity_poly.type
_entity_poly.pdbx_seq_one_letter_code
_entity_poly.pdbx_strand_id
1 'polypeptide(L)'
;MSQEWHIAIDNQEQRRRVAMVEGRARRDDHAGADGEVEFSLTLYRDQASLNVPASTQGREFIARLTAILGPPVLSPTIKCSCSWGDGVMGAMLIVLWNLPADPASPVIQSLHAFLGTRGACTG
;
A
#
# COMPACT_ATOMS: atom_id res chain seq x y z
N MET A 1 -0.47 -17.76 12.62
CA MET A 1 -1.67 -17.73 11.76
C MET A 1 -1.75 -16.33 11.19
N SER A 2 -1.70 -16.20 9.86
CA SER A 2 -1.63 -14.90 9.18
C SER A 2 -2.91 -14.12 9.44
N GLN A 3 -2.79 -12.89 9.94
CA GLN A 3 -3.86 -11.90 9.91
C GLN A 3 -4.15 -11.63 8.44
N GLU A 4 -5.27 -12.13 7.95
CA GLU A 4 -5.66 -11.96 6.55
C GLU A 4 -6.21 -10.54 6.38
N TRP A 5 -5.78 -9.91 5.29
CA TRP A 5 -6.19 -8.55 4.93
C TRP A 5 -7.13 -8.67 3.74
N HIS A 6 -8.30 -8.07 3.85
CA HIS A 6 -9.19 -7.84 2.73
C HIS A 6 -8.85 -6.50 2.09
N ILE A 7 -8.50 -6.53 0.81
CA ILE A 7 -8.14 -5.35 0.03
C ILE A 7 -9.27 -5.03 -0.94
N ALA A 8 -9.86 -3.85 -0.81
CA ALA A 8 -10.76 -3.27 -1.80
C ALA A 8 -9.99 -2.23 -2.60
N ILE A 9 -9.93 -2.39 -3.92
CA ILE A 9 -9.29 -1.41 -4.81
C ILE A 9 -10.35 -0.41 -5.27
N ASP A 10 -10.15 0.85 -4.91
CA ASP A 10 -11.07 1.94 -5.24
C ASP A 10 -10.71 2.57 -6.60
N ASN A 11 -9.42 2.65 -6.90
CA ASN A 11 -8.92 3.19 -8.15
C ASN A 11 -7.60 2.52 -8.54
N GLN A 12 -7.44 2.25 -9.83
CA GLN A 12 -6.19 1.76 -10.40
C GLN A 12 -5.90 2.52 -11.70
N GLU A 13 -4.82 3.29 -11.70
CA GLU A 13 -4.40 4.10 -12.84
C GLU A 13 -3.04 3.63 -13.36
N GLN A 14 -2.96 3.33 -14.66
CA GLN A 14 -1.69 3.03 -15.34
C GLN A 14 -1.31 4.20 -16.24
N ARG A 15 -0.20 4.87 -15.92
CA ARG A 15 0.48 5.84 -16.80
C ARG A 15 1.74 5.21 -17.39
N ARG A 16 2.32 5.85 -18.42
CA ARG A 16 3.44 5.32 -19.22
C ARG A 16 4.57 4.63 -18.44
N ARG A 17 4.92 5.09 -17.24
CA ARG A 17 6.02 4.54 -16.41
C ARG A 17 5.65 4.32 -14.95
N VAL A 18 4.40 4.59 -14.59
CA VAL A 18 3.96 4.63 -13.19
C VAL A 18 2.56 4.04 -13.12
N ALA A 19 2.36 3.10 -12.21
CA ALA A 19 1.03 2.63 -11.84
C ALA A 19 0.67 3.21 -10.46
N MET A 20 -0.59 3.57 -10.26
CA MET A 20 -1.11 4.01 -8.97
C MET A 20 -2.28 3.12 -8.60
N VAL A 21 -2.30 2.65 -7.36
CA VAL A 21 -3.34 1.82 -6.79
C VAL A 21 -3.80 2.49 -5.52
N GLU A 22 -5.07 2.87 -5.48
CA GLU A 22 -5.72 3.44 -4.30
C GLU A 22 -6.77 2.46 -3.82
N GLY A 23 -6.88 2.31 -2.52
CA GLY A 23 -7.80 1.35 -1.95
C GLY A 23 -7.90 1.41 -0.45
N ARG A 24 -8.66 0.46 0.07
CA ARG A 24 -8.92 0.26 1.49
C ARG A 24 -8.50 -1.13 1.89
N ALA A 25 -7.67 -1.20 2.92
CA ALA A 25 -7.22 -2.44 3.50
C ALA A 25 -7.92 -2.62 4.84
N ARG A 26 -8.61 -3.74 5.02
CA ARG A 26 -9.33 -4.08 6.25
C ARG A 26 -8.82 -5.40 6.80
N ARG A 27 -8.65 -5.49 8.12
CA ARG A 27 -8.32 -6.74 8.79
C ARG A 27 -9.57 -7.52 9.18
N ASP A 28 -9.50 -8.84 9.06
CA ASP A 28 -10.60 -9.74 9.40
C ASP A 28 -10.99 -9.68 10.88
N ASP A 29 -10.01 -9.41 11.76
CA ASP A 29 -10.20 -9.34 13.20
C ASP A 29 -10.67 -7.98 13.72
N HIS A 30 -10.75 -6.96 12.86
CA HIS A 30 -11.28 -5.64 13.18
C HIS A 30 -12.36 -5.24 12.18
N ALA A 31 -13.59 -5.72 12.41
CA ALA A 31 -14.72 -5.50 11.52
C ALA A 31 -15.41 -4.11 11.62
N GLY A 32 -14.90 -3.20 12.45
CA GLY A 32 -15.41 -1.83 12.61
C GLY A 32 -14.75 -0.82 11.67
N ALA A 33 -15.27 0.40 11.61
CA ALA A 33 -14.69 1.52 10.82
C ALA A 33 -13.23 1.82 11.20
N ASP A 34 -12.85 1.59 12.46
CA ASP A 34 -11.47 1.74 12.94
C ASP A 34 -10.51 0.62 12.47
N GLY A 35 -11.03 -0.40 11.79
CA GLY A 35 -10.27 -1.54 11.26
C GLY A 35 -9.86 -1.41 9.79
N GLU A 36 -10.30 -0.33 9.14
CA GLU A 36 -9.99 -0.04 7.74
C GLU A 36 -8.92 1.04 7.64
N VAL A 37 -8.01 0.88 6.68
CA VAL A 37 -7.00 1.88 6.35
C VAL A 37 -7.03 2.18 4.87
N GLU A 38 -7.23 3.45 4.54
CA GLU A 38 -7.07 3.96 3.19
C GLU A 38 -5.58 4.03 2.83
N PHE A 39 -5.24 3.61 1.62
CA PHE A 39 -3.88 3.64 1.12
C PHE A 39 -3.79 4.12 -0.31
N SER A 40 -2.64 4.71 -0.65
CA SER A 40 -2.24 4.99 -2.02
C SER A 40 -0.85 4.41 -2.26
N LEU A 41 -0.75 3.45 -3.17
CA LEU A 41 0.47 2.78 -3.57
C LEU A 41 0.84 3.18 -5.00
N THR A 42 1.98 3.85 -5.14
CA THR A 42 2.56 4.19 -6.45
C THR A 42 3.69 3.23 -6.78
N LEU A 43 3.60 2.58 -7.94
CA LEU A 43 4.58 1.64 -8.46
C LEU A 43 5.35 2.30 -9.61
N TYR A 44 6.64 2.48 -9.40
CA TYR A 44 7.62 2.83 -10.43
C TYR A 44 8.28 1.55 -10.97
N ARG A 45 9.17 1.70 -11.96
CA ARG A 45 9.89 0.56 -12.55
C ARG A 45 10.72 -0.23 -11.54
N ASP A 46 11.34 0.46 -10.60
CA ASP A 46 12.33 -0.07 -9.67
C ASP A 46 12.05 0.34 -8.21
N GLN A 47 10.89 0.96 -7.95
CA GLN A 47 10.51 1.43 -6.62
C GLN A 47 9.00 1.34 -6.38
N ALA A 48 8.61 1.20 -5.12
CA ALA A 48 7.24 1.36 -4.66
C ALA A 48 7.19 2.44 -3.57
N SER A 49 6.21 3.34 -3.66
CA SER A 49 5.93 4.36 -2.66
C SER A 49 4.53 4.16 -2.11
N LEU A 50 4.40 4.01 -0.80
CA LEU A 50 3.12 3.89 -0.11
C LEU A 50 2.85 5.14 0.73
N ASN A 51 1.61 5.62 0.66
CA ASN A 51 1.04 6.59 1.60
C ASN A 51 -0.11 5.92 2.37
N VAL A 52 -0.07 6.01 3.70
CA VAL A 52 -1.14 5.54 4.60
C VAL A 52 -1.26 6.47 5.82
N PRO A 53 -2.42 6.53 6.48
CA PRO A 53 -2.55 7.14 7.80
C PRO A 53 -1.52 6.60 8.80
N ALA A 54 -0.99 7.48 9.66
CA ALA A 54 -0.07 7.12 10.75
C ALA A 54 -0.77 6.45 11.95
N SER A 55 -1.83 5.67 11.68
CA SER A 55 -2.57 4.88 12.66
C SER A 55 -1.87 3.56 12.97
N THR A 56 -2.37 2.84 13.98
CA THR A 56 -1.91 1.47 14.29
C THR A 56 -2.08 0.56 13.07
N GLN A 57 -3.24 0.63 12.41
CA GLN A 57 -3.59 -0.18 11.25
C GLN A 57 -2.68 0.17 10.06
N GLY A 58 -2.37 1.44 9.83
CA GLY A 58 -1.42 1.85 8.79
C GLY A 58 -0.02 1.28 9.03
N ARG A 59 0.45 1.27 10.29
CA ARG A 59 1.74 0.66 10.65
C ARG A 59 1.75 -0.86 10.45
N GLU A 60 0.66 -1.53 10.77
CA GLU A 60 0.51 -2.97 10.57
C GLU A 60 0.42 -3.32 9.07
N PHE A 61 -0.27 -2.50 8.28
CA PHE A 61 -0.32 -2.65 6.83
C PHE A 61 1.07 -2.48 6.20
N ILE A 62 1.85 -1.49 6.66
CA ILE A 62 3.26 -1.33 6.29
C ILE A 62 4.06 -2.58 6.65
N ALA A 63 3.88 -3.13 7.85
CA ALA A 63 4.58 -4.36 8.27
C ALA A 63 4.23 -5.54 7.36
N ARG A 64 2.96 -5.66 6.95
CA ARG A 64 2.54 -6.71 6.01
C ARG A 64 3.16 -6.56 4.64
N LEU A 65 3.18 -5.35 4.08
CA LEU A 65 3.85 -5.08 2.80
C LEU A 65 5.37 -5.27 2.89
N THR A 66 5.99 -4.90 4.01
CA THR A 66 7.42 -5.12 4.28
C THR A 66 7.75 -6.62 4.31
N ALA A 67 6.86 -7.47 4.81
CA ALA A 67 7.05 -8.92 4.76
C ALA A 67 7.04 -9.48 3.33
N ILE A 68 6.45 -8.77 2.36
CA ILE A 68 6.42 -9.13 0.94
C ILE A 68 7.61 -8.51 0.19
N LEU A 69 7.83 -7.21 0.38
CA LEU A 69 8.78 -6.40 -0.38
C LEU A 69 10.19 -6.39 0.21
N GLY A 70 10.37 -6.91 1.43
CA GLY A 70 11.59 -6.73 2.21
C GLY A 70 11.64 -5.37 2.92
N PRO A 71 12.78 -5.04 3.54
CA PRO A 71 12.92 -3.80 4.30
C PRO A 71 12.78 -2.56 3.41
N PRO A 72 12.14 -1.49 3.89
CA PRO A 72 12.09 -0.23 3.15
C PRO A 72 13.49 0.39 3.05
N VAL A 73 13.67 1.23 2.04
CA VAL A 73 14.95 1.92 1.76
C VAL A 73 15.30 2.89 2.90
N LEU A 74 14.28 3.50 3.49
CA LEU A 74 14.38 4.45 4.59
C LEU A 74 13.33 4.13 5.64
N SER A 75 13.55 4.60 6.87
CA SER A 75 12.53 4.57 7.90
C SER A 75 11.26 5.31 7.44
N PRO A 76 10.05 4.79 7.74
CA PRO A 76 8.80 5.46 7.42
C PRO A 76 8.82 6.92 7.85
N THR A 77 8.56 7.83 6.91
CA THR A 77 8.61 9.27 7.16
C THR A 77 7.20 9.77 7.47
N ILE A 78 7.06 10.59 8.52
CA ILE A 78 5.79 11.23 8.85
C ILE A 78 5.63 12.50 8.02
N LYS A 79 4.55 12.59 7.25
CA LYS A 79 4.10 13.82 6.58
C LYS A 79 2.81 14.29 7.24
N CYS A 80 2.82 15.51 7.79
CA CYS A 80 1.58 16.15 8.22
C CYS A 80 0.74 16.47 6.98
N SER A 81 -0.46 15.88 6.88
CA SER A 81 -1.39 16.19 5.81
C SER A 81 -2.39 17.23 6.28
N CYS A 82 -2.53 18.31 5.51
CA CYS A 82 -3.61 19.27 5.71
C CYS A 82 -4.86 18.70 5.05
N SER A 83 -5.82 18.26 5.88
CA SER A 83 -7.22 17.87 5.57
C SER A 83 -7.44 16.71 4.58
N TRP A 84 -8.10 15.66 5.06
CA TRP A 84 -9.03 14.83 4.28
C TRP A 84 -10.45 15.13 4.78
N GLY A 85 -11.36 15.44 3.86
CA GLY A 85 -12.83 15.39 4.02
C GLY A 85 -13.50 16.34 5.02
N ASP A 86 -13.03 16.38 6.27
CA ASP A 86 -13.77 16.94 7.42
C ASP A 86 -12.92 17.88 8.30
N GLY A 87 -11.78 18.36 7.79
CA GLY A 87 -10.92 19.31 8.53
C GLY A 87 -10.07 18.69 9.64
N VAL A 88 -10.02 17.36 9.76
CA VAL A 88 -9.10 16.67 10.67
C VAL A 88 -7.70 16.64 10.04
N MET A 89 -6.72 17.20 10.76
CA MET A 89 -5.31 17.03 10.44
C MET A 89 -4.86 15.61 10.80
N GLY A 90 -4.63 14.78 9.79
CA GLY A 90 -4.06 13.44 9.95
C GLY A 90 -2.56 13.43 9.65
N ALA A 91 -1.78 12.77 10.51
CA ALA A 91 -0.41 12.41 10.18
C ALA A 91 -0.42 11.22 9.20
N MET A 92 0.38 11.29 8.15
CA MET A 92 0.55 10.21 7.16
C MET A 92 1.94 9.61 7.29
N LEU A 93 2.08 8.32 7.00
CA LEU A 93 3.34 7.64 6.80
C LEU A 93 3.60 7.47 5.31
N ILE A 94 4.82 7.83 4.91
CA ILE A 94 5.36 7.58 3.58
C ILE A 94 6.43 6.51 3.70
N VAL A 95 6.33 5.46 2.90
CA VAL A 95 7.29 4.35 2.89
C VAL A 95 7.74 4.05 1.47
N LEU A 96 9.04 3.85 1.29
CA LEU A 96 9.67 3.58 0.00
C LEU A 96 10.37 2.22 0.03
N TRP A 97 10.13 1.39 -0.97
CA TRP A 97 10.85 0.14 -1.21
C TRP A 97 11.54 0.17 -2.57
N ASN A 98 12.69 -0.48 -2.66
CA ASN A 98 13.26 -0.86 -3.95
C ASN A 98 12.52 -2.09 -4.47
N LEU A 99 12.19 -2.09 -5.75
CA LEU A 99 11.60 -3.22 -6.45
C LEU A 99 12.62 -3.85 -7.40
N PRO A 100 12.58 -5.17 -7.59
CA PRO A 100 13.32 -5.79 -8.67
C PRO A 100 12.80 -5.28 -10.02
N ALA A 101 13.72 -4.96 -10.92
CA ALA A 101 13.38 -4.43 -12.25
C ALA A 101 12.72 -5.49 -13.16
N ASP A 102 12.77 -6.76 -12.78
CA ASP A 102 12.14 -7.87 -13.50
C ASP A 102 10.66 -8.01 -13.07
N PRO A 103 9.69 -7.77 -13.96
CA PRO A 103 8.27 -7.94 -13.65
C PRO A 103 7.89 -9.40 -13.37
N ALA A 104 8.68 -10.38 -13.82
CA ALA A 104 8.47 -11.78 -13.49
C ALA A 104 8.98 -12.17 -12.09
N SER A 105 9.59 -11.23 -11.36
CA SER A 105 10.10 -11.48 -10.02
C SER A 105 9.00 -12.00 -9.07
N PRO A 106 9.27 -13.05 -8.26
CA PRO A 106 8.33 -13.56 -7.28
C PRO A 106 7.81 -12.50 -6.28
N VAL A 107 8.63 -11.48 -5.99
CA VAL A 107 8.25 -10.36 -5.11
C VAL A 107 7.12 -9.54 -5.74
N ILE A 108 7.26 -9.20 -7.02
CA ILE A 108 6.25 -8.45 -7.78
C ILE A 108 4.97 -9.27 -7.91
N GLN A 109 5.08 -10.56 -8.23
CA GLN A 109 3.93 -11.45 -8.31
C GLN A 109 3.22 -11.60 -6.96
N SER A 110 3.95 -11.59 -5.85
CA SER A 110 3.39 -11.67 -4.49
C SER A 110 2.68 -10.38 -4.10
N LEU A 111 3.25 -9.22 -4.46
CA LEU A 111 2.61 -7.92 -4.28
C LEU A 111 1.28 -7.85 -5.03
N HIS A 112 1.26 -8.22 -6.32
CA HIS A 112 0.01 -8.25 -7.09
C HIS A 112 -1.00 -9.26 -6.56
N ALA A 113 -0.55 -10.39 -6.00
CA ALA A 113 -1.43 -11.35 -5.32
C ALA A 113 -2.13 -10.70 -4.13
N PHE A 114 -1.34 -10.05 -3.29
CA PHE A 114 -1.80 -9.43 -2.06
C PHE A 114 -2.79 -8.32 -2.34
N LEU A 115 -2.53 -7.50 -3.36
CA LEU A 115 -3.42 -6.42 -3.78
C LEU A 115 -4.63 -6.91 -4.60
N GLY A 116 -4.67 -8.18 -5.03
CA GLY A 116 -5.70 -8.68 -5.94
C GLY A 116 -5.61 -8.13 -7.37
N THR A 117 -4.47 -7.61 -7.81
CA THR A 117 -4.30 -6.91 -9.11
C THR A 117 -3.70 -7.77 -10.23
N ARG A 118 -3.66 -9.10 -10.06
CA ARG A 118 -3.01 -10.08 -10.96
C ARG A 118 -3.55 -10.17 -12.40
N GLY A 119 -4.50 -9.31 -12.82
CA GLY A 119 -5.05 -9.27 -14.19
C GLY A 119 -4.97 -7.92 -14.90
N ALA A 120 -4.44 -6.88 -14.27
CA ALA A 120 -4.50 -5.51 -14.80
C ALA A 120 -3.25 -5.05 -15.57
N CYS A 121 -2.16 -5.82 -15.54
CA CYS A 121 -0.87 -5.44 -16.17
C CYS A 121 -0.56 -6.20 -17.47
N THR A 122 -1.54 -6.86 -18.07
CA THR A 122 -1.44 -7.43 -19.43
C THR A 122 -2.21 -6.56 -20.41
N GLY A 123 -1.60 -5.45 -20.83
CA GLY A 123 -2.16 -4.54 -21.83
C GLY A 123 -1.09 -3.60 -22.36
#